data_AF-A0A2E9Q822-F1
#
_entry.id   AF-A0A2E9Q822-F1
#
_cell.length_a   1.000
_cell.length_b   1.000
_cell.length_c   1.000
_cell.angle_alpha   90.00
_cell.angle_beta   90.00
_cell.angle_gamma   90.00
#
_symmetry.space_group_name_H-M   'P 1'
#
loop_
_entity.id
_entity.type
_entity.pdbx_description
1 polymer ?
#
loop_
_entity_poly.entity_id
_entity_poly.type
_entity_poly.pdbx_seq_one_letter_code
_entity_poly.pdbx_strand_id
1 'polypeptide(L)'
;MIKENNPRNRKLIQPKGWSAKAQGQWLIKHQDEVLHAALREGVDLEGAVGKLVDLLGKLREQIVDSGDELAVGILHFPEILEKIEKEQGDFRDSASDQMERTKDLATVAEELDAVAHEIANALERGRESAKKARDGGGRIKDSVENLHGITRGIADQSNSIRTINDTLGKEMQGLGQVITEVEKQINQVKGLSEQTNMLALNASIEAARAGEYGHGFAVVADGVSDLAAKSSDAVKSIERALASMTKQFATWTERASGQIEQTNRINSSVQELEQIIQSNADFVKQVQTEIDSTTDSYLDLEQQIQEIKKTTSLISESAVQISGKADHIHESADRIRADIGVLEKRVNASVEAITNQNPEWLMEFLKRRRRDHLNWMAKVDKSIADKDADSFPQLDHRKCNMGLWLYMAIVTSNEQKEVHDSLLDPHERLHSTARQIADRIRAGEESSVPGLREKLGQVYDEIADRFDQYERFLEKLILDDLHNKANGK
;
A
#
# COMPACT_ATOMS: atom_id res chain seq x y z
N MET A 1 -34.40 -56.72 -75.83
CA MET A 1 -34.67 -57.97 -75.10
C MET A 1 -35.36 -57.63 -73.80
N ILE A 2 -36.42 -58.38 -73.50
CA ILE A 2 -37.33 -58.23 -72.37
C ILE A 2 -36.80 -59.02 -71.15
N LYS A 3 -37.15 -58.52 -69.95
CA LYS A 3 -37.25 -59.15 -68.61
C LYS A 3 -36.12 -58.95 -67.60
N GLU A 4 -36.47 -58.26 -66.51
CA GLU A 4 -36.61 -58.79 -65.12
C GLU A 4 -37.25 -57.69 -64.26
N ASN A 5 -38.58 -57.59 -64.16
CA ASN A 5 -39.51 -58.26 -63.23
C ASN A 5 -39.20 -58.04 -61.71
N ASN A 6 -39.46 -56.83 -61.21
CA ASN A 6 -39.58 -56.53 -59.77
C ASN A 6 -41.06 -56.27 -59.41
N PRO A 7 -41.70 -57.08 -58.55
CA PRO A 7 -43.14 -57.02 -58.30
C PRO A 7 -43.58 -55.89 -57.33
N ARG A 8 -42.68 -55.02 -56.86
CA ARG A 8 -42.98 -53.99 -55.85
C ARG A 8 -43.27 -52.59 -56.39
N ASN A 9 -43.35 -52.39 -57.71
CA ASN A 9 -43.51 -51.05 -58.29
C ASN A 9 -44.48 -51.05 -59.49
N ARG A 10 -45.71 -51.55 -59.30
CA ARG A 10 -46.80 -51.24 -60.23
C ARG A 10 -47.21 -49.79 -60.00
N LYS A 11 -46.52 -48.85 -60.64
CA LYS A 11 -47.12 -47.56 -60.97
C LYS A 11 -48.44 -47.88 -61.67
N LEU A 12 -49.56 -47.52 -61.05
CA LEU A 12 -50.87 -47.51 -61.70
C LEU A 12 -50.71 -46.67 -62.97
N ILE A 13 -50.65 -47.37 -64.11
CA ILE A 13 -50.41 -46.77 -65.42
C ILE A 13 -51.61 -45.85 -65.66
N GLN A 14 -51.44 -44.53 -65.52
CA GLN A 14 -52.44 -43.59 -66.00
C GLN A 14 -52.55 -43.75 -67.53
N PRO A 15 -53.70 -44.16 -68.06
CA PRO A 15 -53.81 -44.34 -69.49
C PRO A 15 -54.15 -43.01 -70.15
N LYS A 16 -53.12 -42.24 -70.52
CA LYS A 16 -53.30 -41.12 -71.45
C LYS A 16 -53.67 -41.71 -72.84
N GLY A 17 -54.87 -41.40 -73.33
CA GLY A 17 -55.33 -41.77 -74.67
C GLY A 17 -56.31 -42.94 -74.77
N TRP A 18 -56.85 -43.46 -73.67
CA TRP A 18 -57.87 -44.52 -73.71
C TRP A 18 -59.28 -43.95 -73.89
N SER A 19 -60.15 -44.70 -74.56
CA SER A 19 -61.59 -44.39 -74.61
C SER A 19 -62.24 -44.63 -73.25
N ALA A 20 -63.32 -43.90 -72.93
CA ALA A 20 -64.07 -44.05 -71.68
C ALA A 20 -64.51 -45.51 -71.41
N LYS A 21 -64.81 -46.27 -72.47
CA LYS A 21 -65.16 -47.69 -72.38
C LYS A 21 -63.98 -48.57 -71.96
N ALA A 22 -62.78 -48.31 -72.50
CA ALA A 22 -61.55 -49.04 -72.14
C ALA A 22 -61.09 -48.71 -70.71
N GLN A 23 -61.26 -47.47 -70.27
CA GLN A 23 -61.02 -47.07 -68.88
C GLN A 23 -61.97 -47.78 -67.92
N GLY A 24 -63.28 -47.82 -68.23
CA GLY A 24 -64.27 -48.52 -67.43
C GLY A 24 -64.00 -50.03 -67.30
N GLN A 25 -63.66 -50.70 -68.41
CA GLN A 25 -63.32 -52.14 -68.38
C GLN A 25 -62.04 -52.45 -67.60
N TRP A 26 -61.05 -51.56 -67.65
CA TRP A 26 -59.81 -51.73 -66.89
C TRP A 26 -60.00 -51.49 -65.39
N LEU A 27 -60.79 -50.46 -65.02
CA LEU A 27 -61.16 -50.17 -63.63
C LEU A 27 -61.93 -51.33 -63.01
N ILE A 28 -62.89 -51.92 -63.74
CA ILE A 28 -63.63 -53.11 -63.27
C ILE A 28 -62.66 -54.30 -63.09
N LYS A 29 -61.71 -54.50 -64.02
CA LYS A 29 -60.77 -55.62 -63.96
C LYS A 29 -59.72 -55.51 -62.86
N HIS A 30 -59.40 -54.29 -62.40
CA HIS A 30 -58.39 -54.02 -61.37
C HIS A 30 -58.97 -53.30 -60.15
N GLN A 31 -60.28 -53.42 -59.94
CA GLN A 31 -61.01 -52.69 -58.90
C GLN A 31 -60.43 -52.94 -57.52
N ASP A 32 -60.08 -54.20 -57.21
CA ASP A 32 -59.51 -54.57 -55.91
C ASP A 32 -58.10 -54.01 -55.71
N GLU A 33 -57.25 -53.98 -56.76
CA GLU A 33 -55.89 -53.41 -56.67
C GLU A 33 -55.94 -51.88 -56.48
N VAL A 34 -56.86 -51.20 -57.18
CA VAL A 34 -57.07 -49.74 -57.05
C VAL A 34 -57.65 -49.41 -55.67
N LEU A 35 -58.64 -50.18 -55.19
CA LEU A 35 -59.25 -49.97 -53.88
C LEU A 35 -58.24 -50.22 -52.76
N HIS A 36 -57.41 -51.27 -52.85
CA HIS A 36 -56.35 -51.52 -51.87
C HIS A 36 -55.25 -50.46 -51.90
N ALA A 37 -54.85 -49.95 -53.08
CA ALA A 37 -53.88 -48.86 -53.17
C ALA A 37 -54.44 -47.56 -52.55
N ALA A 38 -55.70 -47.21 -52.84
CA ALA A 38 -56.37 -46.04 -52.27
C ALA A 38 -56.58 -46.17 -50.75
N LEU A 39 -56.95 -47.35 -50.26
CA LEU A 39 -57.05 -47.62 -48.82
C LEU A 39 -55.68 -47.54 -48.13
N ARG A 40 -54.61 -48.02 -48.78
CA ARG A 40 -53.25 -47.99 -48.22
C ARG A 40 -52.68 -46.57 -48.18
N GLU A 41 -52.91 -45.75 -49.21
CA GLU A 41 -52.57 -44.32 -49.19
C GLU A 41 -53.39 -43.56 -48.14
N GLY A 42 -54.67 -43.91 -47.95
CA GLY A 42 -55.51 -43.35 -46.88
C GLY A 42 -55.01 -43.68 -45.47
N VAL A 43 -54.56 -44.91 -45.24
CA VAL A 43 -53.99 -45.36 -43.94
C VAL A 43 -52.61 -44.74 -43.66
N ASP A 44 -51.80 -44.48 -44.70
CA ASP A 44 -50.49 -43.80 -44.54
C ASP A 44 -50.65 -42.29 -44.28
N LEU A 45 -51.70 -41.67 -44.84
CA LEU A 45 -52.12 -40.31 -44.52
C LEU A 45 -52.50 -40.16 -43.03
N GLU A 46 -53.22 -41.12 -42.47
CA GLU A 46 -53.59 -41.14 -41.05
C GLU A 46 -52.35 -41.24 -40.14
N GLY A 47 -51.36 -42.06 -40.53
CA GLY A 47 -50.07 -42.16 -39.83
C GLY A 47 -49.20 -40.90 -39.93
N ALA A 48 -49.20 -40.22 -41.09
CA ALA A 48 -48.49 -38.95 -41.29
C ALA A 48 -49.13 -37.80 -40.48
N VAL A 49 -50.46 -37.74 -40.44
CA VAL A 49 -51.22 -36.79 -39.61
C VAL A 49 -50.95 -37.05 -38.12
N GLY A 50 -50.94 -38.32 -37.68
CA GLY A 50 -50.59 -38.67 -36.30
C GLY A 50 -49.20 -38.19 -35.87
N LYS A 51 -48.19 -38.36 -36.73
CA LYS A 51 -46.82 -37.84 -36.48
C LYS A 51 -46.76 -36.31 -36.45
N LEU A 52 -47.52 -35.64 -37.32
CA LEU A 52 -47.60 -34.18 -37.32
C LEU A 52 -48.23 -33.67 -36.03
N VAL A 53 -49.29 -34.32 -35.55
CA VAL A 53 -49.95 -33.98 -34.28
C VAL A 53 -49.00 -34.20 -33.08
N ASP A 54 -48.22 -35.28 -33.07
CA ASP A 54 -47.20 -35.53 -32.03
C ASP A 54 -46.08 -34.47 -32.04
N LEU A 55 -45.59 -34.09 -33.23
CA LEU A 55 -44.61 -33.01 -33.39
C LEU A 55 -45.16 -31.65 -32.94
N LEU A 56 -46.42 -31.34 -33.29
CA LEU A 56 -47.10 -30.14 -32.81
C LEU A 56 -47.35 -30.16 -31.30
N GLY A 57 -47.58 -31.34 -30.72
CA GLY A 57 -47.68 -31.55 -29.28
C GLY A 57 -46.35 -31.25 -28.57
N LYS A 58 -45.24 -31.81 -29.07
CA LYS A 58 -43.89 -31.56 -28.55
C LYS A 58 -43.46 -30.10 -28.69
N LEU A 59 -43.73 -29.49 -29.85
CA LEU A 59 -43.45 -28.09 -30.09
C LEU A 59 -44.26 -27.18 -29.14
N ARG A 60 -45.53 -27.52 -28.90
CA ARG A 60 -46.39 -26.83 -27.94
C ARG A 60 -45.84 -26.94 -26.52
N GLU A 61 -45.43 -28.13 -26.10
CA GLU A 61 -44.84 -28.37 -24.79
C GLU A 61 -43.56 -27.53 -24.61
N GLN A 62 -42.67 -27.52 -25.60
CA GLN A 62 -41.46 -26.70 -25.57
C GLN A 62 -41.74 -25.20 -25.52
N ILE A 63 -42.75 -24.70 -26.25
CA ILE A 63 -43.13 -23.28 -26.23
C ILE A 63 -43.66 -22.88 -24.85
N VAL A 64 -44.47 -23.73 -24.23
CA VAL A 64 -45.02 -23.47 -22.89
C VAL A 64 -43.93 -23.49 -21.83
N ASP A 65 -43.06 -24.50 -21.85
CA ASP A 65 -41.95 -24.62 -20.88
C ASP A 65 -40.96 -23.45 -21.05
N SER A 66 -40.66 -23.06 -22.29
CA SER A 66 -39.83 -21.87 -22.57
C SER A 66 -40.50 -20.56 -22.12
N GLY A 67 -41.83 -20.46 -22.24
CA GLY A 67 -42.60 -19.30 -21.77
C GLY A 67 -42.57 -19.17 -20.25
N ASP A 68 -42.69 -20.30 -19.54
CA ASP A 68 -42.60 -20.36 -18.08
C ASP A 68 -41.20 -19.96 -17.59
N GLU A 69 -40.13 -20.44 -18.24
CA GLU A 69 -38.75 -20.01 -17.94
C GLU A 69 -38.50 -18.52 -18.24
N LEU A 70 -39.00 -18.01 -19.37
CA LEU A 70 -38.87 -16.60 -19.74
C LEU A 70 -39.60 -15.66 -18.76
N ALA A 71 -40.78 -16.03 -18.29
CA ALA A 71 -41.54 -15.24 -17.34
C ALA A 71 -40.85 -15.18 -15.97
N VAL A 72 -40.32 -16.31 -15.48
CA VAL A 72 -39.50 -16.33 -14.26
C VAL A 72 -38.24 -15.49 -14.42
N GLY A 73 -37.57 -15.55 -15.58
CA GLY A 73 -36.41 -14.72 -15.89
C GLY A 73 -36.71 -13.22 -15.83
N ILE A 74 -37.76 -12.77 -16.55
CA ILE A 74 -38.19 -11.36 -16.60
C ILE A 74 -38.46 -10.80 -15.20
N LEU A 75 -39.03 -11.59 -14.29
CA LEU A 75 -39.34 -11.14 -12.93
C LEU A 75 -38.11 -10.95 -12.03
N HIS A 76 -36.98 -11.61 -12.32
CA HIS A 76 -35.76 -11.49 -11.50
C HIS A 76 -34.79 -10.41 -12.02
N PHE A 77 -34.91 -10.00 -13.27
CA PHE A 77 -33.99 -9.02 -13.86
C PHE A 77 -33.97 -7.63 -13.19
N PRO A 78 -35.10 -7.05 -12.72
CA PRO A 78 -35.06 -5.74 -12.04
C PRO A 78 -34.17 -5.73 -10.80
N GLU A 79 -34.21 -6.80 -9.99
CA GLU A 79 -33.36 -6.94 -8.80
C GLU A 79 -31.88 -7.06 -9.17
N ILE A 80 -31.56 -7.76 -10.27
CA ILE A 80 -30.19 -7.88 -10.78
C ILE A 80 -29.68 -6.52 -11.27
N LEU A 81 -30.50 -5.75 -11.98
CA LEU A 81 -30.15 -4.41 -12.47
C LEU A 81 -29.89 -3.44 -11.32
N GLU A 82 -30.72 -3.46 -10.27
CA GLU A 82 -30.52 -2.63 -9.07
C GLU A 82 -29.18 -2.96 -8.38
N LYS A 83 -28.81 -4.24 -8.27
CA LYS A 83 -27.49 -4.64 -7.74
C LYS A 83 -26.34 -4.15 -8.62
N ILE A 84 -26.47 -4.25 -9.94
CA ILE A 84 -25.46 -3.75 -10.89
C ILE A 84 -25.28 -2.23 -10.76
N GLU A 85 -26.37 -1.47 -10.65
CA GLU A 85 -26.31 -0.02 -10.49
C GLU A 85 -25.63 0.40 -9.18
N LYS A 86 -25.91 -0.33 -8.09
CA LYS A 86 -25.24 -0.11 -6.82
C LYS A 86 -23.75 -0.37 -6.92
N GLU A 87 -23.35 -1.54 -7.43
CA GLU A 87 -21.93 -1.89 -7.60
C GLU A 87 -21.20 -0.90 -8.53
N GLN A 88 -21.89 -0.41 -9.55
CA GLN A 88 -21.35 0.61 -10.45
C GLN A 88 -21.12 1.95 -9.73
N GLY A 89 -22.05 2.39 -8.87
CA GLY A 89 -21.86 3.56 -8.01
C GLY A 89 -20.63 3.41 -7.12
N ASP A 90 -20.53 2.26 -6.44
CA ASP A 90 -19.39 1.94 -5.57
C ASP A 90 -18.05 1.97 -6.34
N PHE A 91 -18.02 1.49 -7.60
CA PHE A 91 -16.84 1.59 -8.46
C PHE A 91 -16.46 3.02 -8.83
N ARG A 92 -17.43 3.90 -9.12
CA ARG A 92 -17.16 5.31 -9.46
C ARG A 92 -16.59 6.05 -8.26
N ASP A 93 -17.19 5.85 -7.09
CA ASP A 93 -16.75 6.48 -5.84
C ASP A 93 -15.34 6.00 -5.50
N SER A 94 -15.08 4.68 -5.58
CA SER A 94 -13.75 4.11 -5.36
C SER A 94 -12.69 4.66 -6.34
N ALA A 95 -13.04 4.83 -7.61
CA ALA A 95 -12.14 5.41 -8.60
C ALA A 95 -11.84 6.90 -8.30
N SER A 96 -12.85 7.66 -7.87
CA SER A 96 -12.69 9.06 -7.46
C SER A 96 -11.78 9.19 -6.23
N ASP A 97 -12.02 8.38 -5.19
CA ASP A 97 -11.18 8.33 -3.99
C ASP A 97 -9.73 7.95 -4.33
N GLN A 98 -9.56 7.01 -5.26
CA GLN A 98 -8.24 6.59 -5.73
C GLN A 98 -7.53 7.73 -6.48
N MET A 99 -8.23 8.52 -7.29
CA MET A 99 -7.68 9.71 -7.94
C MET A 99 -7.25 10.79 -6.93
N GLU A 100 -8.04 11.04 -5.89
CA GLU A 100 -7.68 12.00 -4.83
C GLU A 100 -6.41 11.54 -4.09
N ARG A 101 -6.38 10.29 -3.64
CA ARG A 101 -5.18 9.71 -2.98
C ARG A 101 -3.95 9.75 -3.88
N THR A 102 -4.13 9.61 -5.19
CA THR A 102 -3.03 9.69 -6.16
C THR A 102 -2.47 11.10 -6.26
N LYS A 103 -3.32 12.12 -6.16
CA LYS A 103 -2.89 13.52 -6.12
C LYS A 103 -2.09 13.82 -4.84
N ASP A 104 -2.50 13.28 -3.71
CA ASP A 104 -1.76 13.39 -2.46
C ASP A 104 -0.39 12.70 -2.58
N LEU A 105 -0.34 11.49 -3.14
CA LEU A 105 0.91 10.78 -3.41
C LEU A 105 1.86 11.56 -4.34
N ALA A 106 1.31 12.22 -5.36
CA ALA A 106 2.10 13.08 -6.25
C ALA A 106 2.73 14.26 -5.50
N THR A 107 1.96 14.90 -4.61
CA THR A 107 2.45 16.00 -3.76
C THR A 107 3.56 15.52 -2.83
N VAL A 108 3.37 14.37 -2.17
CA VAL A 108 4.40 13.76 -1.32
C VAL A 108 5.66 13.44 -2.13
N ALA A 109 5.52 12.94 -3.36
CA ALA A 109 6.67 12.67 -4.21
C ALA A 109 7.45 13.93 -4.60
N GLU A 110 6.79 15.07 -4.77
CA GLU A 110 7.43 16.38 -5.00
C GLU A 110 8.14 16.88 -3.74
N GLU A 111 7.53 16.74 -2.56
CA GLU A 111 8.17 17.09 -1.29
C GLU A 111 9.42 16.23 -1.02
N LEU A 112 9.35 14.92 -1.29
CA LEU A 112 10.50 14.02 -1.17
C LEU A 112 11.62 14.38 -2.16
N ASP A 113 11.29 14.86 -3.36
CA ASP A 113 12.25 15.33 -4.36
C ASP A 113 13.03 16.55 -3.84
N ALA A 114 12.33 17.49 -3.18
CA ALA A 114 12.96 18.64 -2.53
C ALA A 114 13.88 18.22 -1.39
N VAL A 115 13.45 17.27 -0.55
CA VAL A 115 14.28 16.71 0.54
C VAL A 115 15.53 16.02 -0.03
N ALA A 116 15.38 15.24 -1.11
CA ALA A 116 16.51 14.61 -1.77
C ALA A 116 17.52 15.66 -2.28
N HIS A 117 17.05 16.75 -2.89
CA HIS A 117 17.91 17.86 -3.30
C HIS A 117 18.64 18.53 -2.13
N GLU A 118 17.98 18.71 -0.98
CA GLU A 118 18.63 19.25 0.22
C GLU A 118 19.72 18.31 0.75
N ILE A 119 19.49 17.01 0.74
CA ILE A 119 20.47 15.99 1.13
C ILE A 119 21.67 16.02 0.18
N ALA A 120 21.45 16.09 -1.13
CA ALA A 120 22.53 16.19 -2.12
C ALA A 120 23.41 17.43 -1.87
N ASN A 121 22.80 18.57 -1.58
CA ASN A 121 23.52 19.79 -1.24
C ASN A 121 24.28 19.68 0.10
N ALA A 122 23.71 18.99 1.08
CA ALA A 122 24.37 18.72 2.36
C ALA A 122 25.57 17.79 2.20
N LEU A 123 25.47 16.75 1.37
CA LEU A 123 26.56 15.85 1.01
C LEU A 123 27.72 16.61 0.37
N GLU A 124 27.45 17.52 -0.56
CA GLU A 124 28.50 18.31 -1.21
C GLU A 124 29.22 19.23 -0.22
N ARG A 125 28.47 19.93 0.65
CA ARG A 125 29.06 20.74 1.74
C ARG A 125 29.87 19.89 2.72
N GLY A 126 29.39 18.69 3.02
CA GLY A 126 30.08 17.72 3.87
C GLY A 126 31.42 17.29 3.26
N ARG A 127 31.43 16.94 1.97
CA ARG A 127 32.64 16.58 1.21
C ARG A 127 33.65 17.72 1.16
N GLU A 128 33.18 18.94 0.89
CA GLU A 128 34.05 20.12 0.88
C GLU A 128 34.66 20.38 2.26
N SER A 129 33.86 20.26 3.32
CA SER A 129 34.32 20.44 4.70
C SER A 129 35.34 19.38 5.12
N ALA A 130 35.09 18.11 4.79
CA ALA A 130 36.01 17.01 5.03
C ALA A 130 37.34 17.21 4.29
N LYS A 131 37.29 17.69 3.03
CA LYS A 131 38.48 18.05 2.27
C LYS A 131 39.27 19.18 2.93
N LYS A 132 38.61 20.28 3.32
CA LYS A 132 39.25 21.40 4.02
C LYS A 132 39.89 20.96 5.35
N ALA A 133 39.22 20.10 6.10
CA ALA A 133 39.76 19.55 7.35
C ALA A 133 40.98 18.64 7.11
N ARG A 134 40.98 17.85 6.04
CA ARG A 134 42.13 17.03 5.61
C ARG A 134 43.32 17.90 5.21
N ASP A 135 43.10 18.90 4.36
CA ASP A 135 44.15 19.82 3.91
C ASP A 135 44.71 20.64 5.08
N GLY A 136 43.83 21.13 5.97
CA GLY A 136 44.21 21.78 7.22
C GLY A 136 45.04 20.87 8.13
N GLY A 137 44.62 19.62 8.31
CA GLY A 137 45.37 18.62 9.06
C GLY A 137 46.76 18.35 8.48
N GLY A 138 46.88 18.28 7.15
CA GLY A 138 48.17 18.17 6.45
C GLY A 138 49.11 19.34 6.75
N ARG A 139 48.61 20.58 6.67
CA ARG A 139 49.40 21.78 7.01
C ARG A 139 49.85 21.82 8.47
N ILE A 140 49.01 21.36 9.40
CA ILE A 140 49.37 21.26 10.82
C ILE A 140 50.43 20.19 11.01
N LYS A 141 50.33 19.05 10.32
CA LYS A 141 51.34 17.99 10.33
C LYS A 141 52.70 18.53 9.86
N ASP A 142 52.75 19.22 8.73
CA ASP A 142 53.99 19.85 8.23
C ASP A 142 54.57 20.85 9.25
N SER A 143 53.69 21.59 9.94
CA SER A 143 54.10 22.54 10.99
C SER A 143 54.68 21.81 12.20
N VAL A 144 54.13 20.66 12.60
CA VAL A 144 54.65 19.83 13.69
C VAL A 144 55.98 19.19 13.34
N GLU A 145 56.18 18.76 12.08
CA GLU A 145 57.49 18.27 11.60
C GLU A 145 58.56 19.38 11.70
N ASN A 146 58.21 20.61 11.32
CA ASN A 146 59.10 21.77 11.49
C ASN A 146 59.38 22.08 12.97
N LEU A 147 58.35 22.03 13.83
CA LEU A 147 58.49 22.21 15.26
C LEU A 147 59.39 21.13 15.89
N HIS A 148 59.34 19.90 15.39
CA HIS A 148 60.24 18.83 15.80
C HIS A 148 61.71 19.19 15.52
N GLY A 149 61.99 19.76 14.35
CA GLY A 149 63.33 20.28 14.02
C GLY A 149 63.78 21.36 15.00
N ILE A 150 62.92 22.34 15.27
CA ILE A 150 63.19 23.42 16.24
C ILE A 150 63.43 22.85 17.64
N THR A 151 62.55 21.95 18.09
CA THR A 151 62.58 21.35 19.43
C THR A 151 63.84 20.51 19.64
N ARG A 152 64.29 19.80 18.61
CA ARG A 152 65.58 19.09 18.63
C ARG A 152 66.75 20.07 18.81
N GLY A 153 66.75 21.18 18.07
CA GLY A 153 67.75 22.22 18.23
C GLY A 153 67.74 22.86 19.63
N ILE A 154 66.55 23.11 20.19
CA ILE A 154 66.39 23.63 21.56
C ILE A 154 66.86 22.59 22.60
N ALA A 155 66.60 21.30 22.38
CA ALA A 155 67.06 20.23 23.27
C ALA A 155 68.59 20.14 23.30
N ASP A 156 69.25 20.25 22.14
CA ASP A 156 70.70 20.30 22.03
C ASP A 156 71.28 21.53 22.73
N GLN A 157 70.61 22.68 22.58
CA GLN A 157 70.99 23.92 23.26
C GLN A 157 70.78 23.82 24.79
N SER A 158 69.69 23.21 25.25
CA SER A 158 69.43 22.94 26.67
C SER A 158 70.42 21.96 27.27
N ASN A 159 70.84 20.93 26.52
CA ASN A 159 71.94 20.05 26.93
C ASN A 159 73.23 20.85 27.12
N SER A 160 73.55 21.71 26.15
CA SER A 160 74.73 22.57 26.23
C SER A 160 74.66 23.53 27.42
N ILE A 161 73.51 24.16 27.66
CA ILE A 161 73.27 25.05 28.81
C ILE A 161 73.43 24.27 30.11
N ARG A 162 72.88 23.06 30.21
CA ARG A 162 73.04 22.20 31.40
C ARG A 162 74.51 21.86 31.65
N THR A 163 75.26 21.46 30.63
CA THR A 163 76.71 21.20 30.76
C THR A 163 77.48 22.45 31.17
N ILE A 164 77.16 23.61 30.58
CA ILE A 164 77.74 24.90 30.97
C ILE A 164 77.40 25.21 32.43
N ASN A 165 76.15 25.03 32.84
CA ASN A 165 75.70 25.35 34.20
C ASN A 165 76.31 24.40 35.25
N ASP A 166 76.46 23.11 34.94
CA ASP A 166 77.16 22.15 35.79
C ASP A 166 78.64 22.52 35.96
N THR A 167 79.29 22.93 34.86
CA THR A 167 80.70 23.36 34.88
C THR A 167 80.84 24.66 35.66
N LEU A 168 79.98 25.64 35.37
CA LEU A 168 79.97 26.93 36.05
C LEU A 168 79.63 26.77 37.53
N GLY A 169 78.74 25.86 37.91
CA GLY A 169 78.43 25.54 39.30
C GLY A 169 79.64 25.00 40.06
N LYS A 170 80.45 24.13 39.43
CA LYS A 170 81.72 23.65 39.99
C LYS A 170 82.74 24.78 40.11
N GLU A 171 82.90 25.59 39.06
CA GLU A 171 83.77 26.76 39.09
C GLU A 171 83.33 27.76 40.17
N MET A 172 82.01 27.93 40.37
CA MET A 172 81.44 28.81 41.39
C MET A 172 81.76 28.35 42.80
N GLN A 173 81.73 27.04 43.07
CA GLN A 173 82.15 26.52 44.36
C GLN A 173 83.61 26.86 44.64
N GLY A 174 84.49 26.70 43.64
CA GLY A 174 85.89 27.11 43.74
C GLY A 174 86.03 28.61 43.93
N LEU A 175 85.31 29.41 43.14
CA LEU A 175 85.33 30.86 43.22
C LEU A 175 84.79 31.37 44.56
N GLY A 176 83.75 30.74 45.11
CA GLY A 176 83.21 31.06 46.43
C GLY A 176 84.25 30.89 47.54
N GLN A 177 85.05 29.82 47.48
CA GLN A 177 86.18 29.64 48.40
C GLN A 177 87.24 30.74 48.23
N VAL A 178 87.55 31.12 46.98
CA VAL A 178 88.48 32.22 46.69
C VAL A 178 87.93 33.56 47.20
N ILE A 179 86.64 33.84 46.99
CA ILE A 179 85.98 35.06 47.47
C ILE A 179 86.05 35.13 48.99
N THR A 180 85.75 34.04 49.71
CA THR A 180 85.85 34.01 51.18
C THR A 180 87.28 34.29 51.65
N GLU A 181 88.28 33.73 50.98
CA GLU A 181 89.69 34.01 51.32
C GLU A 181 90.08 35.47 50.98
N VAL A 182 89.61 36.00 49.86
CA VAL A 182 89.83 37.40 49.48
C VAL A 182 89.13 38.36 50.45
N GLU A 183 87.90 38.06 50.88
CA GLU A 183 87.18 38.84 51.91
C GLU A 183 87.95 38.86 53.23
N LYS A 184 88.52 37.71 53.63
CA LYS A 184 89.39 37.63 54.82
C LYS A 184 90.63 38.50 54.66
N GLN A 185 91.28 38.48 53.50
CA GLN A 185 92.44 39.34 53.22
C GLN A 185 92.06 40.83 53.17
N ILE A 186 90.93 41.17 52.56
CA ILE A 186 90.40 42.54 52.52
C ILE A 186 90.12 43.04 53.93
N ASN A 187 89.49 42.24 54.79
CA ASN A 187 89.25 42.60 56.18
C ASN A 187 90.56 42.83 56.95
N GLN A 188 91.60 42.04 56.67
CA GLN A 188 92.94 42.28 57.22
C GLN A 188 93.53 43.60 56.70
N VAL A 189 93.48 43.87 55.39
CA VAL A 189 93.99 45.11 54.79
C VAL A 189 93.21 46.33 55.29
N LYS A 190 91.89 46.20 55.50
CA LYS A 190 91.05 47.23 56.11
C LYS A 190 91.50 47.53 57.53
N GLY A 191 91.67 46.48 58.35
CA GLY A 191 92.19 46.63 59.72
C GLY A 191 93.59 47.25 59.74
N LEU A 192 94.48 46.87 58.82
CA LEU A 192 95.80 47.48 58.67
C LEU A 192 95.71 48.95 58.24
N SER A 193 94.80 49.29 57.33
CA SER A 193 94.59 50.66 56.86
C SER A 193 94.03 51.54 57.98
N GLU A 194 93.07 51.04 58.77
CA GLU A 194 92.53 51.72 59.95
C GLU A 194 93.61 51.92 61.03
N GLN A 195 94.41 50.89 61.31
CA GLN A 195 95.55 50.99 62.22
C GLN A 195 96.60 51.98 61.72
N THR A 196 96.93 51.94 60.43
CA THR A 196 97.89 52.85 59.80
C THR A 196 97.38 54.29 59.85
N ASN A 197 96.09 54.51 59.60
CA ASN A 197 95.46 55.82 59.72
C ASN A 197 95.46 56.34 61.17
N MET A 198 95.20 55.45 62.14
CA MET A 198 95.30 55.79 63.57
C MET A 198 96.72 56.14 64.00
N LEU A 199 97.72 55.38 63.51
CA LEU A 199 99.14 55.67 63.75
C LEU A 199 99.56 57.00 63.11
N ALA A 200 99.11 57.26 61.88
CA ALA A 200 99.33 58.51 61.17
C ALA A 200 98.68 59.70 61.90
N LEU A 201 97.45 59.55 62.40
CA LEU A 201 96.78 60.57 63.19
C LEU A 201 97.53 60.86 64.49
N ASN A 202 97.95 59.82 65.22
CA ASN A 202 98.77 59.97 66.42
C ASN A 202 100.10 60.67 66.12
N ALA A 203 100.74 60.35 64.99
CA ALA A 203 101.96 61.00 64.53
C ALA A 203 101.73 62.47 64.13
N SER A 204 100.63 62.81 63.45
CA SER A 204 100.26 64.20 63.13
C SER A 204 99.96 65.02 64.40
N ILE A 205 99.32 64.42 65.41
CA ILE A 205 99.11 65.06 66.72
C ILE A 205 100.45 65.37 67.40
N GLU A 206 101.37 64.41 67.46
CA GLU A 206 102.66 64.59 68.12
C GLU A 206 103.59 65.54 67.33
N ALA A 207 103.51 65.52 66.00
CA ALA A 207 104.18 66.49 65.13
C ALA A 207 103.67 67.92 65.34
N ALA A 208 102.35 68.11 65.49
CA ALA A 208 101.77 69.41 65.84
C ALA A 208 102.19 69.87 67.25
N ARG A 209 102.37 68.93 68.18
CA ARG A 209 102.82 69.17 69.56
C ARG A 209 104.28 69.63 69.65
N ALA A 210 105.12 69.20 68.71
CA ALA A 210 106.53 69.58 68.61
C ALA A 210 106.77 70.97 67.96
N GLY A 211 105.72 71.66 67.48
CA GLY A 211 105.82 73.00 66.88
C GLY A 211 106.66 73.03 65.59
N GLU A 212 107.54 74.03 65.44
CA GLU A 212 108.36 74.18 64.22
C GLU A 212 109.30 73.00 63.93
N TYR A 213 109.75 72.28 64.97
CA TYR A 213 110.64 71.12 64.82
C TYR A 213 109.90 69.86 64.31
N GLY A 214 108.55 69.84 64.37
CA GLY A 214 107.72 68.71 63.93
C GLY A 214 107.25 68.79 62.48
N HIS A 215 107.55 69.88 61.76
CA HIS A 215 106.93 70.18 60.47
C HIS A 215 107.17 69.09 59.40
N GLY A 216 108.39 68.54 59.32
CA GLY A 216 108.69 67.43 58.41
C GLY A 216 107.98 66.12 58.76
N PHE A 217 107.74 65.87 60.06
CA PHE A 217 106.98 64.71 60.52
C PHE A 217 105.47 64.85 60.25
N ALA A 218 104.92 66.06 60.35
CA ALA A 218 103.52 66.34 60.03
C ALA A 218 103.21 66.05 58.55
N VAL A 219 104.09 66.47 57.62
CA VAL A 219 103.92 66.18 56.18
C VAL A 219 103.93 64.69 55.88
N VAL A 220 104.81 63.92 56.55
CA VAL A 220 104.86 62.46 56.39
C VAL A 220 103.62 61.81 57.00
N ALA A 221 103.18 62.24 58.18
CA ALA A 221 101.99 61.72 58.84
C ALA A 221 100.72 61.97 58.02
N ASP A 222 100.54 63.16 57.44
CA ASP A 222 99.43 63.45 56.54
C ASP A 222 99.50 62.61 55.24
N GLY A 223 100.70 62.40 54.69
CA GLY A 223 100.91 61.51 53.54
C GLY A 223 100.59 60.03 53.82
N VAL A 224 100.90 59.54 55.04
CA VAL A 224 100.56 58.19 55.48
C VAL A 224 99.06 58.05 55.75
N SER A 225 98.41 59.08 56.32
CA SER A 225 96.95 59.11 56.50
C SER A 225 96.21 59.10 55.17
N ASP A 226 96.65 59.90 54.19
CA ASP A 226 96.10 59.88 52.82
C ASP A 226 96.28 58.52 52.14
N LEU A 227 97.44 57.88 52.30
CA LEU A 227 97.68 56.53 51.76
C LEU A 227 96.76 55.48 52.41
N ALA A 228 96.55 55.57 53.73
CA ALA A 228 95.64 54.70 54.46
C ALA A 228 94.17 54.91 54.05
N ALA A 229 93.76 56.16 53.81
CA ALA A 229 92.44 56.50 53.29
C ALA A 229 92.23 55.92 51.87
N LYS A 230 93.21 56.10 50.97
CA LYS A 230 93.20 55.50 49.62
C LYS A 230 93.12 53.98 49.65
N SER A 231 93.81 53.34 50.59
CA SER A 231 93.74 51.88 50.81
C SER A 231 92.35 51.43 51.27
N SER A 232 91.71 52.16 52.19
CA SER A 232 90.33 51.91 52.61
C SER A 232 89.33 52.05 51.46
N ASP A 233 89.50 53.05 50.60
CA ASP A 233 88.63 53.24 49.44
C ASP A 233 88.84 52.17 48.35
N ALA A 234 90.07 51.71 48.15
CA ALA A 234 90.37 50.56 47.31
C ALA A 234 89.67 49.29 47.82
N VAL A 235 89.74 49.02 49.13
CA VAL A 235 89.02 47.92 49.79
C VAL A 235 87.52 48.00 49.49
N LYS A 236 86.86 49.14 49.72
CA LYS A 236 85.43 49.32 49.41
C LYS A 236 85.10 49.11 47.93
N SER A 237 86.04 49.41 47.04
CA SER A 237 85.85 49.16 45.59
C SER A 237 85.88 47.67 45.28
N ILE A 238 86.77 46.91 45.93
CA ILE A 238 86.86 45.45 45.75
C ILE A 238 85.62 44.78 46.35
N GLU A 239 85.16 45.18 47.54
CA GLU A 239 83.91 44.68 48.14
C GLU A 239 82.71 44.88 47.20
N ARG A 240 82.60 46.05 46.58
CA ARG A 240 81.55 46.34 45.58
C ARG A 240 81.67 45.46 44.34
N ALA A 241 82.88 45.20 43.86
CA ALA A 241 83.12 44.33 42.71
C ALA A 241 82.72 42.87 43.01
N LEU A 242 83.11 42.36 44.19
CA LEU A 242 82.73 41.02 44.66
C LEU A 242 81.22 40.86 44.78
N ALA A 243 80.54 41.83 45.42
CA ALA A 243 79.09 41.82 45.54
C ALA A 243 78.37 41.84 44.18
N SER A 244 78.89 42.62 43.21
CA SER A 244 78.36 42.66 41.85
C SER A 244 78.54 41.32 41.14
N MET A 245 79.68 40.67 41.31
CA MET A 245 79.98 39.38 40.70
C MET A 245 79.03 38.28 41.21
N THR A 246 78.85 38.18 42.53
CA THR A 246 77.90 37.24 43.16
C THR A 246 76.46 37.46 42.66
N LYS A 247 76.03 38.72 42.50
CA LYS A 247 74.71 39.05 41.97
C LYS A 247 74.54 38.61 40.51
N GLN A 248 75.55 38.83 39.67
CA GLN A 248 75.51 38.42 38.26
C GLN A 248 75.38 36.89 38.13
N PHE A 249 76.05 36.15 39.00
CA PHE A 249 75.95 34.69 39.03
C PHE A 249 74.60 34.17 39.47
N ALA A 250 74.02 34.73 40.53
CA ALA A 250 72.66 34.37 40.94
C ALA A 250 71.66 34.59 39.79
N THR A 251 71.79 35.72 39.08
CA THR A 251 70.96 36.05 37.91
C THR A 251 71.16 35.05 36.76
N TRP A 252 72.39 34.58 36.54
CA TRP A 252 72.69 33.60 35.50
C TRP A 252 72.02 32.25 35.79
N THR A 253 72.17 31.73 37.02
CA THR A 253 71.60 30.44 37.44
C THR A 253 70.07 30.45 37.33
N GLU A 254 69.44 31.56 37.72
CA GLU A 254 67.99 31.75 37.56
C GLU A 254 67.57 31.70 36.09
N ARG A 255 68.26 32.44 35.21
CA ARG A 255 67.98 32.43 33.76
C ARG A 255 68.17 31.06 33.13
N ALA A 256 69.25 30.36 33.48
CA ALA A 256 69.53 29.02 32.97
C ALA A 256 68.43 28.02 33.38
N SER A 257 67.98 28.08 34.63
CA SER A 257 66.88 27.24 35.13
C SER A 257 65.57 27.54 34.39
N GLY A 258 65.26 28.83 34.18
CA GLY A 258 64.09 29.25 33.40
C GLY A 258 64.10 28.77 31.95
N GLN A 259 65.28 28.75 31.29
CA GLN A 259 65.41 28.22 29.92
C GLN A 259 65.15 26.72 29.83
N ILE A 260 65.59 25.93 30.82
CA ILE A 260 65.32 24.49 30.87
C ILE A 260 63.82 24.23 31.05
N GLU A 261 63.17 24.97 31.95
CA GLU A 261 61.73 24.85 32.17
C GLU A 261 60.94 25.20 30.90
N GLN A 262 61.31 26.30 30.22
CA GLN A 262 60.68 26.71 28.97
C GLN A 262 60.82 25.64 27.88
N THR A 263 61.96 24.97 27.79
CA THR A 263 62.20 23.87 26.84
C THR A 263 61.29 22.67 27.12
N ASN A 264 61.11 22.31 28.39
CA ASN A 264 60.19 21.24 28.77
C ASN A 264 58.74 21.56 28.39
N ARG A 265 58.31 22.82 28.61
CA ARG A 265 56.96 23.27 28.21
C ARG A 265 56.74 23.22 26.69
N ILE A 266 57.75 23.59 25.90
CA ILE A 266 57.70 23.49 24.44
C ILE A 266 57.55 22.02 24.00
N ASN A 267 58.34 21.10 24.57
CA ASN A 267 58.22 19.67 24.29
C ASN A 267 56.81 19.13 24.56
N SER A 268 56.23 19.45 25.72
CA SER A 268 54.86 19.03 26.04
C SER A 268 53.84 19.60 25.06
N SER A 269 53.98 20.86 24.67
CA SER A 269 53.07 21.50 23.70
C SER A 269 53.14 20.83 22.32
N VAL A 270 54.31 20.38 21.89
CA VAL A 270 54.48 19.65 20.63
C VAL A 270 53.79 18.28 20.69
N GLN A 271 53.90 17.56 21.81
CA GLN A 271 53.20 16.28 22.01
C GLN A 271 51.68 16.43 22.01
N GLU A 272 51.15 17.49 22.63
CA GLU A 272 49.72 17.80 22.57
C GLU A 272 49.24 18.08 21.14
N LEU A 273 50.04 18.80 20.35
CA LEU A 273 49.73 19.06 18.94
C LEU A 273 49.71 17.77 18.10
N GLU A 274 50.61 16.82 18.36
CA GLU A 274 50.59 15.50 17.70
C GLU A 274 49.30 14.73 17.99
N GLN A 275 48.83 14.75 19.24
CA GLN A 275 47.56 14.13 19.61
C GLN A 275 46.37 14.79 18.91
N ILE A 276 46.38 16.12 18.79
CA ILE A 276 45.34 16.87 18.06
C ILE A 276 45.33 16.50 16.57
N ILE A 277 46.50 16.38 15.93
CA ILE A 277 46.60 15.95 14.53
C ILE A 277 46.00 14.55 14.34
N GLN A 278 46.35 13.61 15.22
CA GLN A 278 45.85 12.25 15.15
C GLN A 278 44.32 12.22 15.30
N SER A 279 43.80 12.92 16.31
CA SER A 279 42.36 13.07 16.53
C SER A 279 41.65 13.70 15.32
N ASN A 280 42.23 14.73 14.71
CA ASN A 280 41.67 15.35 13.50
C ASN A 280 41.68 14.40 12.30
N ALA A 281 42.72 13.56 12.14
CA ALA A 281 42.78 12.55 11.09
C ALA A 281 41.68 11.48 11.26
N ASP A 282 41.49 11.01 12.49
CA ASP A 282 40.44 10.03 12.81
C ASP A 282 39.04 10.63 12.61
N PHE A 283 38.83 11.89 13.02
CA PHE A 283 37.59 12.63 12.78
C PHE A 283 37.29 12.76 11.28
N VAL A 284 38.25 13.17 10.46
CA VAL A 284 38.08 13.26 9.00
C VAL A 284 37.71 11.91 8.38
N LYS A 285 38.30 10.81 8.87
CA LYS A 285 37.95 9.47 8.40
C LYS A 285 36.53 9.07 8.78
N GLN A 286 36.08 9.40 9.99
CA GLN A 286 34.71 9.16 10.43
C GLN A 286 33.72 9.95 9.58
N VAL A 287 33.96 11.24 9.37
CA VAL A 287 33.11 12.10 8.51
C VAL A 287 33.02 11.54 7.09
N GLN A 288 34.13 11.04 6.53
CA GLN A 288 34.10 10.42 5.20
C GLN A 288 33.20 9.17 5.17
N THR A 289 33.29 8.32 6.19
CA THR A 289 32.47 7.10 6.30
C THR A 289 30.98 7.46 6.39
N GLU A 290 30.64 8.51 7.13
CA GLU A 290 29.28 9.01 7.28
C GLU A 290 28.75 9.62 5.97
N ILE A 291 29.58 10.35 5.23
CA ILE A 291 29.27 10.86 3.88
C ILE A 291 28.98 9.71 2.92
N ASP A 292 29.78 8.65 2.95
CA ASP A 292 29.61 7.49 2.07
C ASP A 292 28.28 6.78 2.40
N SER A 293 28.01 6.49 3.67
CA SER A 293 26.73 5.89 4.12
C SER A 293 25.50 6.76 3.80
N THR A 294 25.64 8.08 3.91
CA THR A 294 24.56 9.01 3.57
C THR A 294 24.35 9.09 2.07
N THR A 295 25.42 8.93 1.27
CA THR A 295 25.34 8.86 -0.20
C THR A 295 24.55 7.63 -0.62
N ASP A 296 24.83 6.46 -0.03
CA ASP A 296 24.08 5.24 -0.33
C ASP A 296 22.59 5.38 0.02
N SER A 297 22.28 5.95 1.19
CA SER A 297 20.90 6.21 1.62
C SER A 297 20.18 7.22 0.70
N TYR A 298 20.91 8.22 0.20
CA TYR A 298 20.39 9.19 -0.76
C TYR A 298 20.02 8.54 -2.10
N LEU A 299 20.85 7.63 -2.61
CA LEU A 299 20.57 6.91 -3.85
C LEU A 299 19.34 5.97 -3.71
N ASP A 300 19.20 5.30 -2.57
CA ASP A 300 18.00 4.49 -2.27
C ASP A 300 16.74 5.36 -2.21
N LEU A 301 16.81 6.52 -1.54
CA LEU A 301 15.71 7.48 -1.51
C LEU A 301 15.32 7.96 -2.92
N GLU A 302 16.31 8.29 -3.77
CA GLU A 302 16.06 8.71 -5.15
C GLU A 302 15.34 7.61 -5.95
N GLN A 303 15.75 6.35 -5.80
CA GLN A 303 15.06 5.21 -6.43
C GLN A 303 13.62 5.09 -5.94
N GLN A 304 13.39 5.18 -4.63
CA GLN A 304 12.04 5.09 -4.04
C GLN A 304 11.13 6.21 -4.56
N ILE A 305 11.64 7.44 -4.70
CA ILE A 305 10.88 8.55 -5.29
C ILE A 305 10.44 8.23 -6.71
N GLN A 306 11.32 7.66 -7.54
CA GLN A 306 10.97 7.27 -8.91
C GLN A 306 9.92 6.15 -8.96
N GLU A 307 10.04 5.16 -8.07
CA GLU A 307 9.05 4.08 -7.95
C GLU A 307 7.68 4.60 -7.49
N ILE A 308 7.65 5.54 -6.55
CA ILE A 308 6.42 6.23 -6.12
C ILE A 308 5.82 6.97 -7.31
N LYS A 309 6.57 7.82 -8.01
CA LYS A 309 6.08 8.56 -9.19
C LYS A 309 5.48 7.63 -10.24
N LYS A 310 6.15 6.53 -10.56
CA LYS A 310 5.67 5.51 -11.49
C LYS A 310 4.38 4.85 -11.00
N THR A 311 4.34 4.43 -9.75
CA THR A 311 3.18 3.76 -9.15
C THR A 311 1.98 4.69 -9.10
N THR A 312 2.16 5.95 -8.72
CA THR A 312 1.16 7.02 -8.75
C THR A 312 0.57 7.18 -10.16
N SER A 313 1.41 7.21 -11.20
CA SER A 313 0.93 7.29 -12.58
C SER A 313 0.09 6.08 -12.99
N LEU A 314 0.51 4.86 -12.63
CA LEU A 314 -0.22 3.63 -12.94
C LEU A 314 -1.56 3.56 -12.21
N ILE A 315 -1.61 4.02 -10.96
CA ILE A 315 -2.85 4.09 -10.17
C ILE A 315 -3.81 5.12 -10.80
N SER A 316 -3.31 6.29 -11.21
CA SER A 316 -4.11 7.31 -11.90
C SER A 316 -4.75 6.76 -13.17
N GLU A 317 -3.97 6.10 -14.02
CA GLU A 317 -4.46 5.50 -15.25
C GLU A 317 -5.50 4.40 -14.97
N SER A 318 -5.24 3.57 -13.96
CA SER A 318 -6.16 2.51 -13.56
C SER A 318 -7.50 3.07 -13.07
N ALA A 319 -7.48 4.15 -12.28
CA ALA A 319 -8.69 4.81 -11.81
C ALA A 319 -9.53 5.38 -12.97
N VAL A 320 -8.88 6.00 -13.96
CA VAL A 320 -9.55 6.48 -15.19
C VAL A 320 -10.17 5.32 -15.97
N GLN A 321 -9.46 4.20 -16.10
CA GLN A 321 -10.00 3.00 -16.78
C GLN A 321 -11.18 2.38 -16.03
N ILE A 322 -11.14 2.34 -14.69
CA ILE A 322 -12.25 1.85 -13.86
C ILE A 322 -13.47 2.74 -14.05
N SER A 323 -13.32 4.07 -14.01
CA SER A 323 -14.41 5.00 -14.26
C SER A 323 -15.03 4.80 -15.64
N GLY A 324 -14.20 4.67 -16.69
CA GLY A 324 -14.70 4.41 -18.04
C GLY A 324 -15.42 3.07 -18.19
N LYS A 325 -14.94 2.01 -17.52
CA LYS A 325 -15.64 0.72 -17.48
C LYS A 325 -16.96 0.80 -16.73
N ALA A 326 -17.01 1.54 -15.63
CA ALA A 326 -18.25 1.76 -14.89
C ALA A 326 -19.30 2.49 -15.75
N ASP A 327 -18.90 3.47 -16.56
CA ASP A 327 -19.80 4.12 -17.52
C ASP A 327 -20.30 3.16 -18.61
N HIS A 328 -19.45 2.27 -19.13
CA HIS A 328 -19.87 1.24 -20.09
C HIS A 328 -20.84 0.21 -19.49
N ILE A 329 -20.65 -0.15 -18.22
CA ILE A 329 -21.58 -1.03 -17.49
C ILE A 329 -22.93 -0.33 -17.33
N HIS A 330 -22.94 0.97 -17.01
CA HIS A 330 -24.16 1.78 -16.92
C HIS A 330 -24.99 1.70 -18.19
N GLU A 331 -24.35 2.01 -19.32
CA GLU A 331 -25.01 2.05 -20.62
C GLU A 331 -25.54 0.66 -21.01
N SER A 332 -24.83 -0.39 -20.60
CA SER A 332 -25.26 -1.77 -20.83
C SER A 332 -26.43 -2.16 -19.94
N ALA A 333 -26.46 -1.73 -18.68
CA ALA A 333 -27.59 -1.92 -17.78
C ALA A 333 -28.85 -1.21 -18.31
N ASP A 334 -28.73 0.01 -18.84
CA ASP A 334 -29.82 0.75 -19.46
C ASP A 334 -30.36 0.06 -20.73
N ARG A 335 -29.45 -0.49 -21.56
CA ARG A 335 -29.86 -1.31 -22.71
C ARG A 335 -30.64 -2.55 -22.28
N ILE A 336 -30.14 -3.29 -21.30
CA ILE A 336 -30.80 -4.49 -20.77
C ILE A 336 -32.19 -4.12 -20.22
N ARG A 337 -32.30 -3.03 -19.46
CA ARG A 337 -33.57 -2.51 -18.96
C ARG A 337 -34.57 -2.23 -20.08
N ALA A 338 -34.12 -1.59 -21.17
CA ALA A 338 -34.97 -1.34 -22.33
C ALA A 338 -35.41 -2.65 -23.01
N ASP A 339 -34.50 -3.60 -23.19
CA ASP A 339 -34.79 -4.90 -23.81
C ASP A 339 -35.79 -5.73 -22.98
N ILE A 340 -35.66 -5.72 -21.64
CA ILE A 340 -36.62 -6.36 -20.73
C ILE A 340 -38.00 -5.72 -20.89
N GLY A 341 -38.09 -4.39 -20.94
CA GLY A 341 -39.36 -3.69 -21.14
C GLY A 341 -40.04 -4.05 -22.48
N VAL A 342 -39.26 -4.34 -23.52
CA VAL A 342 -39.78 -4.85 -24.80
C VAL A 342 -40.23 -6.32 -24.68
N LEU A 343 -39.46 -7.16 -24.00
CA LEU A 343 -39.79 -8.56 -23.77
C LEU A 343 -41.09 -8.70 -22.96
N GLU A 344 -41.25 -7.93 -21.89
CA GLU A 344 -42.46 -7.92 -21.06
C GLU A 344 -43.71 -7.62 -21.90
N LYS A 345 -43.65 -6.59 -22.76
CA LYS A 345 -44.75 -6.28 -23.69
C LYS A 345 -45.07 -7.42 -24.64
N ARG A 346 -44.06 -8.12 -25.18
CA ARG A 346 -44.24 -9.25 -26.09
C ARG A 346 -44.83 -10.47 -25.38
N VAL A 347 -44.39 -10.74 -24.15
CA VAL A 347 -44.94 -11.81 -23.32
C VAL A 347 -46.40 -11.51 -23.01
N ASN A 348 -46.74 -10.31 -22.57
CA ASN A 348 -48.13 -9.89 -22.31
C ASN A 348 -49.02 -10.06 -23.54
N ALA A 349 -48.57 -9.61 -24.72
CA ALA A 349 -49.30 -9.79 -25.97
C ALA A 349 -49.50 -11.27 -26.35
N SER A 350 -48.51 -12.12 -26.05
CA SER A 350 -48.60 -13.57 -26.29
C SER A 350 -49.59 -14.22 -25.33
N VAL A 351 -49.55 -13.87 -24.05
CA VAL A 351 -50.52 -14.33 -23.03
C VAL A 351 -51.94 -13.89 -23.38
N GLU A 352 -52.13 -12.66 -23.85
CA GLU A 352 -53.44 -12.15 -24.28
C GLU A 352 -54.00 -12.92 -25.49
N ALA A 353 -53.16 -13.20 -26.49
CA ALA A 353 -53.55 -14.00 -27.66
C ALA A 353 -53.93 -15.43 -27.27
N ILE A 354 -53.21 -15.99 -26.30
CA ILE A 354 -53.45 -17.33 -25.76
C ILE A 354 -54.78 -17.39 -24.97
N THR A 355 -55.03 -16.44 -24.09
CA THR A 355 -56.20 -16.42 -23.19
C THR A 355 -57.53 -16.23 -23.91
N ASN A 356 -57.55 -15.49 -25.03
CA ASN A 356 -58.80 -15.04 -25.66
C ASN A 356 -59.15 -15.70 -27.01
N GLN A 357 -58.31 -16.58 -27.57
CA GLN A 357 -58.51 -17.03 -28.97
C GLN A 357 -58.77 -18.53 -29.17
N ASN A 358 -58.42 -19.42 -28.25
CA ASN A 358 -58.59 -20.86 -28.45
C ASN A 358 -59.06 -21.60 -27.18
N PRO A 359 -60.38 -21.88 -27.06
CA PRO A 359 -60.95 -22.61 -25.93
C PRO A 359 -60.40 -24.03 -25.75
N GLU A 360 -60.08 -24.75 -26.83
CA GLU A 360 -59.51 -26.11 -26.77
C GLU A 360 -58.09 -26.09 -26.22
N TRP A 361 -57.30 -25.08 -26.60
CA TRP A 361 -55.96 -24.90 -26.05
C TRP A 361 -56.03 -24.53 -24.57
N LEU A 362 -56.91 -23.60 -24.19
CA LEU A 362 -57.03 -23.13 -22.81
C LEU A 362 -57.50 -24.26 -21.88
N MET A 363 -58.35 -25.15 -22.38
CA MET A 363 -58.75 -26.38 -21.70
C MET A 363 -57.53 -27.25 -21.36
N GLU A 364 -56.72 -27.59 -22.36
CA GLU A 364 -55.52 -28.40 -22.14
C GLU A 364 -54.49 -27.71 -21.24
N PHE A 365 -54.37 -26.39 -21.33
CA PHE A 365 -53.54 -25.59 -20.44
C PHE A 365 -54.00 -25.71 -18.98
N LEU A 366 -55.28 -25.48 -18.69
CA LEU A 366 -55.82 -25.55 -17.33
C LEU A 366 -55.66 -26.95 -16.73
N LYS A 367 -55.90 -28.01 -17.53
CA LYS A 367 -55.64 -29.40 -17.11
C LYS A 367 -54.18 -29.64 -16.73
N ARG A 368 -53.23 -29.07 -17.49
CA ARG A 368 -51.80 -29.15 -17.15
C ARG A 368 -51.50 -28.40 -15.86
N ARG A 369 -52.05 -27.19 -15.66
CA ARG A 369 -51.82 -26.41 -14.43
C ARG A 369 -52.43 -27.06 -13.20
N ARG A 370 -53.58 -27.72 -13.32
CA ARG A 370 -54.14 -28.56 -12.26
C ARG A 370 -53.18 -29.69 -11.87
N ARG A 371 -52.59 -30.37 -12.86
CA ARG A 371 -51.56 -31.40 -12.62
C ARG A 371 -50.30 -30.84 -11.98
N ASP A 372 -49.87 -29.64 -12.35
CA ASP A 372 -48.71 -28.98 -11.71
C ASP A 372 -48.98 -28.71 -10.22
N HIS A 373 -50.20 -28.28 -9.87
CA HIS A 373 -50.59 -28.06 -8.48
C HIS A 373 -50.69 -29.38 -7.69
N LEU A 374 -51.14 -30.47 -8.32
CA LEU A 374 -51.07 -31.80 -7.71
C LEU A 374 -49.63 -32.21 -7.39
N ASN A 375 -48.71 -32.00 -8.34
CA ASN A 375 -47.29 -32.29 -8.14
C ASN A 375 -46.66 -31.36 -7.09
N TRP A 376 -47.07 -30.10 -7.06
CA TRP A 376 -46.65 -29.12 -6.06
C TRP A 376 -47.13 -29.53 -4.66
N MET A 377 -48.39 -29.96 -4.52
CA MET A 377 -48.93 -30.50 -3.25
C MET A 377 -48.14 -31.72 -2.78
N ALA A 378 -47.80 -32.64 -3.68
CA ALA A 378 -46.97 -33.80 -3.35
C ALA A 378 -45.55 -33.39 -2.86
N LYS A 379 -44.98 -32.33 -3.43
CA LYS A 379 -43.70 -31.77 -2.96
C LYS A 379 -43.84 -31.11 -1.59
N VAL A 380 -44.90 -30.35 -1.35
CA VAL A 380 -45.20 -29.78 -0.02
C VAL A 380 -45.35 -30.89 1.02
N ASP A 381 -46.09 -31.96 0.71
CA ASP A 381 -46.24 -33.13 1.57
C ASP A 381 -44.90 -33.79 1.90
N LYS A 382 -44.04 -33.93 0.90
CA LYS A 382 -42.69 -34.43 1.08
C LYS A 382 -41.87 -33.52 2.00
N SER A 383 -41.87 -32.20 1.79
CA SER A 383 -41.16 -31.24 2.63
C SER A 383 -41.65 -31.23 4.09
N ILE A 384 -42.96 -31.42 4.30
CA ILE A 384 -43.55 -31.58 5.64
C ILE A 384 -43.05 -32.88 6.30
N ALA A 385 -43.02 -33.99 5.56
CA ALA A 385 -42.55 -35.28 6.06
C ALA A 385 -41.04 -35.26 6.38
N ASP A 386 -40.25 -34.61 5.53
CA ASP A 386 -38.80 -34.46 5.67
C ASP A 386 -38.42 -33.40 6.72
N LYS A 387 -39.39 -32.60 7.20
CA LYS A 387 -39.21 -31.49 8.15
C LYS A 387 -38.20 -30.44 7.69
N ASP A 388 -38.11 -30.22 6.39
CA ASP A 388 -37.17 -29.29 5.78
C ASP A 388 -37.92 -28.10 5.16
N ALA A 389 -37.87 -26.96 5.85
CA ALA A 389 -38.50 -25.72 5.41
C ALA A 389 -37.88 -25.14 4.13
N ASP A 390 -36.62 -25.45 3.83
CA ASP A 390 -35.91 -24.93 2.66
C ASP A 390 -36.13 -25.81 1.42
N SER A 391 -36.63 -27.04 1.61
CA SER A 391 -37.05 -27.93 0.53
C SER A 391 -38.43 -27.62 -0.07
N PHE A 392 -39.18 -26.66 0.49
CA PHE A 392 -40.51 -26.33 0.01
C PHE A 392 -40.47 -25.83 -1.44
N PRO A 393 -41.46 -26.20 -2.27
CA PRO A 393 -41.59 -25.66 -3.62
C PRO A 393 -41.97 -24.17 -3.57
N GLN A 394 -41.96 -23.48 -4.72
CA GLN A 394 -42.25 -22.03 -4.83
C GLN A 394 -43.51 -21.63 -4.03
N LEU A 395 -43.33 -20.74 -3.05
CA LEU A 395 -44.35 -20.30 -2.10
C LEU A 395 -44.99 -18.96 -2.47
N ASP A 396 -44.46 -18.26 -3.46
CA ASP A 396 -45.07 -17.05 -4.01
C ASP A 396 -46.09 -17.42 -5.09
N HIS A 397 -47.36 -17.13 -4.82
CA HIS A 397 -48.46 -17.41 -5.74
C HIS A 397 -48.33 -16.65 -7.06
N ARG A 398 -47.59 -15.54 -7.14
CA ARG A 398 -47.39 -14.81 -8.40
C ARG A 398 -46.29 -15.40 -9.27
N LYS A 399 -45.45 -16.27 -8.70
CA LYS A 399 -44.27 -16.85 -9.36
C LYS A 399 -44.47 -18.28 -9.85
N CYS A 400 -45.63 -18.89 -9.60
CA CYS A 400 -45.97 -20.19 -10.17
C CYS A 400 -46.56 -20.01 -11.57
N ASN A 401 -46.46 -21.03 -12.42
CA ASN A 401 -46.86 -20.93 -13.84
C ASN A 401 -48.37 -20.65 -14.01
N MET A 402 -49.20 -21.10 -13.06
CA MET A 402 -50.61 -20.72 -13.01
C MET A 402 -50.78 -19.27 -12.58
N GLY A 403 -50.04 -18.79 -11.58
CA GLY A 403 -50.07 -17.42 -11.12
C GLY A 403 -49.66 -16.42 -12.18
N LEU A 404 -48.58 -16.71 -12.90
CA LEU A 404 -48.16 -15.92 -14.05
C LEU A 404 -49.31 -15.73 -15.04
N TRP A 405 -50.02 -16.80 -15.38
CA TRP A 405 -51.21 -16.70 -16.23
C TRP A 405 -52.36 -15.97 -15.52
N LEU A 406 -52.74 -16.39 -14.32
CA LEU A 406 -53.94 -15.93 -13.60
C LEU A 406 -53.88 -14.43 -13.24
N TYR A 407 -52.70 -13.86 -13.03
CA TYR A 407 -52.56 -12.43 -12.71
C TYR A 407 -52.21 -11.57 -13.93
N MET A 408 -51.77 -12.17 -15.05
CA MET A 408 -51.40 -11.42 -16.28
C MET A 408 -52.41 -11.60 -17.42
N ALA A 409 -53.27 -12.62 -17.36
CA ALA A 409 -54.27 -12.90 -18.37
C ALA A 409 -55.30 -11.77 -18.45
N ILE A 410 -55.40 -11.16 -19.63
CA ILE A 410 -56.47 -10.22 -19.94
C ILE A 410 -57.65 -11.06 -20.43
N VAL A 411 -58.70 -11.16 -19.62
CA VAL A 411 -59.94 -11.86 -20.01
C VAL A 411 -60.97 -10.85 -20.47
N THR A 412 -61.37 -10.94 -21.74
CA THR A 412 -62.28 -9.95 -22.38
C THR A 412 -63.76 -10.30 -22.23
N SER A 413 -64.10 -11.60 -22.14
CA SER A 413 -65.48 -12.05 -21.94
C SER A 413 -65.88 -11.97 -20.47
N ASN A 414 -67.01 -11.33 -20.17
CA ASN A 414 -67.54 -11.23 -18.81
C ASN A 414 -67.80 -12.62 -18.17
N GLU A 415 -68.30 -13.58 -18.95
CA GLU A 415 -68.59 -14.94 -18.47
C GLU A 415 -67.31 -15.72 -18.17
N GLN A 416 -66.28 -15.57 -19.02
CA GLN A 416 -64.96 -16.18 -18.78
C GLN A 416 -64.26 -15.51 -17.60
N LYS A 417 -64.44 -14.21 -17.43
CA LYS A 417 -63.84 -13.44 -16.34
C LYS A 417 -64.37 -13.89 -14.98
N GLU A 418 -65.66 -14.21 -14.87
CA GLU A 418 -66.25 -14.72 -13.63
C GLU A 418 -65.60 -16.05 -13.19
N VAL A 419 -65.45 -17.01 -14.10
CA VAL A 419 -64.78 -18.29 -13.79
C VAL A 419 -63.28 -18.13 -13.57
N HIS A 420 -62.63 -17.20 -14.27
CA HIS A 420 -61.22 -16.88 -14.08
C HIS A 420 -60.94 -16.23 -12.73
N ASP A 421 -61.65 -15.17 -12.39
CA ASP A 421 -61.43 -14.43 -11.14
C ASP A 421 -61.78 -15.27 -9.91
N SER A 422 -62.67 -16.27 -10.07
CA SER A 422 -62.98 -17.24 -9.01
C SER A 422 -61.78 -18.06 -8.53
N LEU A 423 -60.71 -18.14 -9.31
CA LEU A 423 -59.46 -18.85 -8.96
C LEU A 423 -58.49 -17.97 -8.16
N LEU A 424 -58.62 -16.63 -8.17
CA LEU A 424 -57.64 -15.70 -7.60
C LEU A 424 -57.43 -15.87 -6.09
N ASP A 425 -58.53 -15.75 -5.32
CA ASP A 425 -58.52 -15.87 -3.85
C ASP A 425 -58.08 -17.25 -3.35
N PRO A 426 -58.68 -18.37 -3.82
CA PRO A 426 -58.29 -19.68 -3.31
C PRO A 426 -56.84 -20.04 -3.69
N HIS A 427 -56.34 -19.59 -4.85
CA HIS A 427 -54.94 -19.76 -5.24
C HIS A 427 -53.95 -19.03 -4.32
N GLU A 428 -54.22 -17.76 -3.97
CA GLU A 428 -53.41 -17.01 -2.99
C GLU A 428 -53.44 -17.69 -1.61
N ARG A 429 -54.62 -18.15 -1.17
CA ARG A 429 -54.80 -18.88 0.08
C ARG A 429 -54.03 -20.20 0.11
N LEU A 430 -53.91 -20.91 -1.00
CA LEU A 430 -53.15 -22.17 -1.08
C LEU A 430 -51.66 -21.92 -0.77
N HIS A 431 -51.04 -21.00 -1.50
CA HIS A 431 -49.62 -20.68 -1.35
C HIS A 431 -49.31 -20.04 0.01
N SER A 432 -50.16 -19.12 0.50
CA SER A 432 -49.98 -18.52 1.82
C SER A 432 -50.15 -19.54 2.96
N THR A 433 -51.03 -20.53 2.81
CA THR A 433 -51.15 -21.63 3.79
C THR A 433 -49.91 -22.52 3.79
N ALA A 434 -49.34 -22.85 2.63
CA ALA A 434 -48.08 -23.60 2.56
C ALA A 434 -46.90 -22.81 3.13
N ARG A 435 -46.85 -21.49 2.92
CA ARG A 435 -45.86 -20.60 3.55
C ARG A 435 -45.96 -20.62 5.07
N GLN A 436 -47.17 -20.53 5.61
CA GLN A 436 -47.40 -20.65 7.05
C GLN A 436 -46.90 -22.01 7.58
N ILE A 437 -47.10 -23.10 6.83
CA ILE A 437 -46.57 -24.41 7.23
C ILE A 437 -45.03 -24.40 7.26
N ALA A 438 -44.38 -23.88 6.21
CA ALA A 438 -42.92 -23.78 6.15
C ALA A 438 -42.35 -22.94 7.32
N ASP A 439 -43.00 -21.83 7.66
CA ASP A 439 -42.62 -20.97 8.78
C ASP A 439 -42.77 -21.68 10.13
N ARG A 440 -43.84 -22.47 10.34
CA ARG A 440 -44.02 -23.27 11.56
C ARG A 440 -42.98 -24.37 11.69
N ILE A 441 -42.60 -25.02 10.59
CA ILE A 441 -41.52 -26.01 10.56
C ILE A 441 -40.18 -25.34 10.91
N ARG A 442 -39.89 -24.18 10.30
CA ARG A 442 -38.67 -23.41 10.59
C ARG A 442 -38.59 -22.93 12.05
N ALA A 443 -39.74 -22.62 12.66
CA ALA A 443 -39.86 -22.25 14.07
C ALA A 443 -39.89 -23.45 15.05
N GLY A 444 -39.97 -24.69 14.56
CA GLY A 444 -40.04 -25.91 15.39
C GLY A 444 -41.42 -26.18 16.03
N GLU A 445 -42.49 -25.54 15.56
CA GLU A 445 -43.84 -25.61 16.15
C GLU A 445 -44.74 -26.67 15.50
N GLU A 446 -44.35 -27.95 15.63
CA GLU A 446 -44.92 -29.08 14.89
C GLU A 446 -46.40 -29.40 15.23
N SER A 447 -46.89 -28.99 16.40
CA SER A 447 -48.26 -29.29 16.86
C SER A 447 -49.35 -28.64 16.00
N SER A 448 -49.01 -27.55 15.30
CA SER A 448 -49.95 -26.78 14.46
C SER A 448 -49.96 -27.22 12.99
N VAL A 449 -48.96 -28.01 12.56
CA VAL A 449 -48.77 -28.42 11.16
C VAL A 449 -49.91 -29.31 10.63
N PRO A 450 -50.42 -30.32 11.37
CA PRO A 450 -51.51 -31.17 10.86
C PRO A 450 -52.78 -30.37 10.51
N GLY A 451 -53.16 -29.40 11.36
CA GLY A 451 -54.34 -28.57 11.12
C GLY A 451 -54.17 -27.61 9.94
N LEU A 452 -52.98 -27.02 9.77
CA LEU A 452 -52.67 -26.21 8.58
C LEU A 452 -52.63 -27.06 7.31
N ARG A 453 -52.15 -28.31 7.40
CA ARG A 453 -52.13 -29.22 6.25
C ARG A 453 -53.52 -29.68 5.84
N GLU A 454 -54.42 -29.91 6.79
CA GLU A 454 -55.83 -30.17 6.51
C GLU A 454 -56.47 -28.96 5.81
N LYS A 455 -56.22 -27.74 6.31
CA LYS A 455 -56.68 -26.51 5.68
C LYS A 455 -56.11 -26.33 4.26
N LEU A 456 -54.85 -26.67 4.03
CA LEU A 456 -54.23 -26.65 2.70
C LEU A 456 -54.96 -27.60 1.73
N GLY A 457 -55.35 -28.79 2.21
CA GLY A 457 -56.16 -29.75 1.44
C GLY A 457 -57.53 -29.20 1.07
N GLN A 458 -58.24 -28.59 2.03
CA GLN A 458 -59.55 -27.97 1.79
C GLN A 458 -59.47 -26.84 0.75
N VAL A 459 -58.42 -26.02 0.79
CA VAL A 459 -58.20 -24.96 -0.21
C VAL A 459 -57.85 -25.56 -1.58
N TYR A 460 -57.09 -26.65 -1.62
CA TYR A 460 -56.81 -27.35 -2.88
C TYR A 460 -58.09 -27.93 -3.51
N ASP A 461 -58.98 -28.52 -2.70
CA ASP A 461 -60.27 -29.04 -3.17
C ASP A 461 -61.15 -27.89 -3.71
N GLU A 462 -61.16 -26.74 -3.02
CA GLU A 462 -61.83 -25.52 -3.49
C GLU A 462 -61.30 -25.08 -4.87
N ILE A 463 -59.97 -25.07 -5.07
CA ILE A 463 -59.36 -24.77 -6.37
C ILE A 463 -59.74 -25.82 -7.41
N ALA A 464 -59.74 -27.10 -7.07
CA ALA A 464 -60.10 -28.18 -7.98
C ALA A 464 -61.55 -28.04 -8.48
N ASP A 465 -62.48 -27.66 -7.60
CA ASP A 465 -63.87 -27.36 -7.96
C ASP A 465 -63.98 -26.16 -8.91
N ARG A 466 -63.17 -25.12 -8.71
CA ARG A 466 -63.09 -23.97 -9.62
C ARG A 466 -62.51 -24.35 -10.98
N PHE A 467 -61.49 -25.21 -11.03
CA PHE A 467 -61.01 -25.79 -12.28
C PHE A 467 -62.12 -26.54 -13.00
N ASP A 468 -62.90 -27.38 -12.32
CA ASP A 468 -64.03 -28.10 -12.94
C ASP A 468 -65.12 -27.14 -13.45
N GLN A 469 -65.34 -26.00 -12.79
CA GLN A 469 -66.24 -24.94 -13.28
C GLN A 469 -65.69 -24.29 -14.56
N TYR A 470 -64.40 -23.98 -14.60
CA TYR A 470 -63.75 -23.39 -15.76
C TYR A 470 -63.72 -24.39 -16.94
N GLU A 471 -63.39 -25.66 -16.69
CA GLU A 471 -63.42 -26.71 -17.72
C GLU A 471 -64.83 -26.83 -18.32
N ARG A 472 -65.89 -26.92 -17.50
CA ARG A 472 -67.28 -26.96 -18.02
C ARG A 472 -67.66 -25.73 -18.85
N PHE A 473 -67.19 -24.54 -18.44
CA PHE A 473 -67.39 -23.32 -19.22
C PHE A 473 -66.74 -23.42 -20.61
N LEU A 474 -65.50 -23.91 -20.67
CA LEU A 474 -64.78 -24.09 -21.94
C LEU A 474 -65.36 -25.20 -22.80
N GLU A 475 -65.79 -26.33 -22.22
CA GLU A 475 -66.48 -27.40 -22.96
C GLU A 475 -67.73 -26.87 -23.66
N LYS A 476 -68.52 -26.04 -22.96
CA LYS A 476 -69.69 -25.39 -23.53
C LYS A 476 -69.31 -24.49 -24.71
N LEU A 477 -68.27 -23.65 -24.55
CA LEU A 477 -67.79 -22.79 -25.64
C LEU A 477 -67.30 -23.57 -26.86
N ILE A 478 -66.58 -24.68 -26.65
CA ILE A 478 -66.11 -25.56 -27.73
C ILE A 478 -67.30 -26.20 -28.46
N LEU A 479 -68.28 -26.71 -27.71
CA LEU A 479 -69.48 -27.32 -28.28
C LEU A 479 -70.33 -26.31 -29.05
N ASP A 480 -70.43 -25.08 -28.56
CA ASP A 480 -71.15 -23.99 -29.24
C ASP A 480 -70.42 -23.58 -30.55
N ASP A 481 -69.09 -23.50 -30.54
CA ASP A 481 -68.28 -23.23 -31.73
C ASP A 481 -68.38 -24.35 -32.79
N LEU A 482 -68.32 -25.62 -32.37
CA LEU A 482 -68.51 -26.77 -33.25
C LEU A 482 -69.93 -26.82 -33.85
N HIS A 483 -70.96 -26.50 -33.07
CA HIS A 483 -72.33 -26.38 -33.57
C HIS A 483 -72.49 -25.23 -34.57
N ASN A 484 -71.87 -24.08 -34.33
CA ASN A 484 -71.92 -22.94 -35.26
C ASN A 484 -71.20 -23.27 -36.58
N LYS A 485 -70.03 -23.89 -36.52
CA LYS A 485 -69.27 -24.37 -37.69
C LYS A 485 -70.01 -25.45 -38.48
N ALA A 486 -70.68 -26.40 -37.81
CA ALA A 486 -71.46 -27.45 -38.46
C ALA A 486 -72.73 -26.91 -39.14
N ASN A 487 -73.30 -25.82 -38.63
CA ASN A 487 -74.51 -25.19 -39.17
C ASN A 487 -74.23 -24.05 -40.17
N GLY A 488 -72.96 -23.82 -40.55
CA GLY A 488 -72.59 -22.87 -41.61
C GLY A 488 -72.92 -21.40 -41.29
N LYS A 489 -72.73 -20.97 -40.03
CA LYS A 489 -72.72 -19.55 -39.65
C LYS A 489 -71.32 -19.06 -39.33
#